data_AF-A0A5N5SX94-F1
#
_entry.id   AF-A0A5N5SX94-F1
#
_cell.length_a   1.000
_cell.length_b   1.000
_cell.length_c   1.000
_cell.angle_alpha   90.00
_cell.angle_beta   90.00
_cell.angle_gamma   90.00
#
_symmetry.space_group_name_H-M   'P 1'
#
loop_
_entity.id
_entity.type
_entity.pdbx_description
1 polymer ?
#
loop_
_entity_poly.entity_id
_entity_poly.type
_entity_poly.pdbx_seq_one_letter_code
_entity_poly.pdbx_strand_id
1 'polypeptide(L)'
;MAFCNIRQGPIPLSPGIHSFPFKLGLPLGLPSTFLGKHGWVQYFCKAALREPNGLTHKNQQVFIVMNPIDLNLEPSILAQPFHCEIEHKLGLTCLTQGLVVCKVRLDRGGYVPGETISIWARVQNHSRVTIKKTKACLTEILFNICLDVKLFKRRLGNCQRCHGVV
;
A
#
# COMPACT_ATOMS: atom_id res chain seq x y z
N MET A 1 6.03 -5.44 22.11
CA MET A 1 6.04 -6.82 22.65
C MET A 1 5.37 -6.79 24.00
N ALA A 2 4.32 -7.58 24.21
CA ALA A 2 3.71 -7.78 25.52
C ALA A 2 3.32 -9.26 25.62
N PHE A 3 3.98 -9.97 26.52
CA PHE A 3 3.70 -11.36 26.82
C PHE A 3 2.63 -11.40 27.92
N CYS A 4 1.48 -12.01 27.64
CA CYS A 4 0.54 -12.41 28.68
C CYS A 4 0.82 -13.90 28.99
N ASN A 5 1.36 -14.15 30.19
CA ASN A 5 1.66 -15.49 30.68
C ASN A 5 0.36 -16.26 30.95
N ILE A 6 0.07 -17.29 30.15
CA ILE A 6 -0.96 -18.28 30.47
C ILE A 6 -0.29 -19.34 31.34
N ARG A 7 -0.45 -19.23 32.66
CA ARG A 7 0.13 -20.14 33.67
C ARG A 7 -0.69 -21.41 33.92
N GLN A 8 -1.38 -21.99 32.94
CA GLN A 8 -2.09 -23.27 33.15
C GLN A 8 -1.97 -24.20 31.95
N GLY A 9 -1.88 -25.50 32.24
CA GLY A 9 -1.66 -26.60 31.29
C GLY A 9 -2.81 -26.81 30.30
N PRO A 10 -2.82 -27.95 29.56
CA PRO A 10 -3.84 -28.20 28.54
C PRO A 10 -5.24 -28.17 29.14
N ILE A 11 -6.13 -27.37 28.53
CA ILE A 11 -7.53 -27.21 28.97
C ILE A 11 -8.36 -28.25 28.23
N PRO A 12 -9.01 -29.21 28.92
CA PRO A 12 -9.92 -30.15 28.29
C PRO A 12 -11.17 -29.42 27.77
N LEU A 13 -11.49 -29.60 26.49
CA LEU A 13 -12.71 -29.09 25.87
C LEU A 13 -13.75 -30.20 25.81
N SER A 14 -14.98 -29.90 26.21
CA SER A 14 -16.11 -30.84 26.07
C SER A 14 -16.47 -31.03 24.59
N PRO A 15 -17.16 -32.12 24.21
CA PRO A 15 -17.73 -32.24 22.87
C PRO A 15 -18.65 -31.05 22.56
N GLY A 16 -18.50 -30.44 21.38
CA GLY A 16 -19.31 -29.30 20.95
C GLY A 16 -18.50 -28.22 20.22
N ILE A 17 -19.18 -27.11 19.93
CA ILE A 17 -18.57 -25.94 19.27
C ILE A 17 -18.06 -24.97 20.35
N HIS A 18 -16.77 -24.66 20.29
CA HIS A 18 -16.12 -23.70 21.17
C HIS A 18 -15.73 -22.45 20.38
N SER A 19 -16.11 -21.28 20.87
CA SER A 19 -15.80 -20.00 20.24
C SER A 19 -14.86 -19.18 21.12
N PHE A 20 -13.73 -18.76 20.55
CA PHE A 20 -12.69 -17.98 21.25
C PHE A 20 -12.60 -16.59 20.62
N PRO A 21 -13.40 -15.61 21.07
CA PRO A 21 -13.39 -14.28 20.49
C PRO A 21 -12.04 -13.60 20.74
N PHE A 22 -11.54 -12.89 19.72
CA PHE A 22 -10.34 -12.08 19.83
C PHE A 22 -10.53 -10.75 19.13
N LYS A 23 -9.78 -9.75 19.60
CA LYS A 23 -9.70 -8.43 18.97
C LYS A 23 -8.24 -8.02 18.84
N LEU A 24 -7.90 -7.52 17.66
CA LEU A 24 -6.58 -6.98 17.33
C LEU A 24 -6.81 -5.61 16.71
N GLY A 25 -6.16 -4.58 17.25
CA GLY A 25 -6.08 -3.28 16.59
C GLY A 25 -5.07 -3.35 15.46
N LEU A 26 -5.43 -2.83 14.29
CA LEU A 26 -4.49 -2.66 13.19
C LEU A 26 -3.58 -1.44 13.47
N PRO A 27 -2.28 -1.51 13.14
CA PRO A 27 -1.41 -0.34 13.17
C PRO A 27 -1.98 0.80 12.32
N LEU A 28 -1.68 2.05 12.70
CA LEU A 28 -1.96 3.21 11.86
C LEU A 28 -1.01 3.23 10.66
N GLY A 29 -1.49 3.75 9.52
CA GLY A 29 -0.68 3.90 8.30
C GLY A 29 -0.44 2.60 7.54
N LEU A 30 -1.25 1.56 7.75
CA LEU A 30 -1.21 0.39 6.87
C LEU A 30 -1.54 0.80 5.43
N PRO A 31 -0.76 0.35 4.44
CA PRO A 31 -1.14 0.55 3.04
C PRO A 31 -2.45 -0.18 2.73
N SER A 32 -3.16 0.32 1.71
CA SER A 32 -4.31 -0.38 1.16
C SER A 32 -3.91 -1.76 0.64
N THR A 33 -4.83 -2.71 0.72
CA THR A 33 -4.68 -4.01 0.03
C THR A 33 -4.56 -3.76 -1.46
N PHE A 34 -3.57 -4.39 -2.09
CA PHE A 34 -3.24 -4.18 -3.49
C PHE A 34 -2.89 -5.52 -4.14
N LEU A 35 -3.37 -5.74 -5.36
CA LEU A 35 -3.04 -6.92 -6.17
C LEU A 35 -2.69 -6.42 -7.57
N GLY A 36 -1.41 -6.47 -7.93
CA GLY A 36 -0.91 -6.05 -9.22
C GLY A 36 -0.05 -7.11 -9.88
N LYS A 37 0.25 -6.93 -11.17
CA LYS A 37 1.12 -7.82 -11.94
C LYS A 37 2.52 -7.95 -11.34
N HIS A 38 3.01 -6.89 -10.72
CA HIS A 38 4.38 -6.76 -10.23
C HIS A 38 4.52 -6.90 -8.70
N GLY A 39 3.43 -7.18 -7.98
CA GLY A 39 3.45 -7.36 -6.53
C GLY A 39 2.07 -7.22 -5.91
N TRP A 40 1.97 -7.54 -4.62
CA TRP A 40 0.73 -7.40 -3.86
C TRP A 40 0.99 -7.06 -2.39
N VAL A 41 -0.01 -6.41 -1.79
CA VAL A 41 -0.14 -6.21 -0.35
C VAL A 41 -1.40 -6.96 0.08
N GLN A 42 -1.24 -8.01 0.88
CA GLN A 42 -2.35 -8.83 1.37
C GLN A 42 -2.27 -9.00 2.89
N TYR A 43 -3.40 -8.87 3.56
CA TYR A 43 -3.53 -9.05 4.99
C TYR A 43 -4.30 -10.33 5.31
N PHE A 44 -3.82 -11.08 6.31
CA PHE A 44 -4.50 -12.27 6.80
C PHE A 44 -4.39 -12.39 8.31
N CYS A 45 -5.40 -12.98 8.92
CA CYS A 45 -5.37 -13.45 10.30
C CYS A 45 -5.11 -14.95 10.29
N LYS A 46 -4.16 -15.43 11.11
CA LYS A 46 -3.84 -16.85 11.22
C LYS A 46 -4.08 -17.36 12.63
N ALA A 47 -4.96 -18.34 12.75
CA ALA A 47 -5.18 -19.09 13.98
C ALA A 47 -4.39 -20.40 13.95
N ALA A 48 -3.81 -20.78 15.09
CA ALA A 48 -3.14 -22.07 15.25
C ALA A 48 -3.54 -22.69 16.59
N LEU A 49 -4.11 -23.89 16.54
CA LEU A 49 -4.45 -24.72 17.70
C LEU A 49 -3.42 -25.84 17.80
N ARG A 50 -2.81 -26.02 18.97
CA ARG A 50 -1.87 -27.11 19.23
C ARG A 50 -2.47 -28.08 20.24
N GLU A 51 -2.51 -29.34 19.88
CA GLU A 51 -2.91 -30.45 20.75
C GLU A 51 -1.74 -30.90 21.65
N PRO A 52 -2.03 -31.54 22.80
CA PRO A 52 -1.02 -32.10 23.68
C PRO A 52 -0.11 -33.14 23.02
N ASN A 53 -0.62 -33.89 22.05
CA ASN A 53 0.13 -34.89 21.26
C ASN A 53 1.12 -34.25 20.24
N GLY A 54 1.16 -32.91 20.14
CA GLY A 54 2.03 -32.17 19.23
C GLY A 54 1.37 -31.77 17.91
N LEU A 55 0.20 -32.29 17.57
CA LEU A 55 -0.53 -31.93 16.35
C LEU A 55 -0.90 -30.44 16.37
N THR A 56 -0.73 -29.74 15.24
CA THR A 56 -1.05 -28.31 15.14
C THR A 56 -1.99 -28.05 13.97
N HIS A 57 -3.23 -27.68 14.27
CA HIS A 57 -4.23 -27.24 13.29
C HIS A 57 -4.03 -25.75 13.01
N LYS A 58 -4.05 -25.35 11.74
CA LYS A 58 -3.87 -23.95 11.33
C LYS A 58 -5.00 -23.55 10.39
N ASN A 59 -5.57 -22.38 10.62
CA ASN A 59 -6.52 -21.77 9.71
C ASN A 59 -6.10 -20.31 9.46
N GLN A 60 -6.37 -19.80 8.26
CA GLN A 60 -6.09 -18.42 7.89
C GLN A 60 -7.30 -17.79 7.20
N GLN A 61 -7.56 -16.52 7.51
CA GLN A 61 -8.62 -15.73 6.90
C GLN A 61 -8.00 -14.46 6.32
N VAL A 62 -8.17 -14.23 5.02
CA VAL A 62 -7.76 -13.00 4.34
C VAL A 62 -8.79 -11.90 4.61
N PHE A 63 -8.34 -10.65 4.73
CA PHE A 63 -9.18 -9.47 4.86
C PHE A 63 -8.62 -8.27 4.09
N ILE A 64 -9.47 -7.27 3.84
CA ILE A 64 -9.12 -6.08 3.06
C ILE A 64 -8.89 -4.91 4.00
N VAL A 65 -7.78 -4.21 3.80
CA VAL A 65 -7.46 -2.91 4.41
C VAL A 65 -7.61 -1.83 3.34
N MET A 66 -8.38 -0.80 3.65
CA MET A 66 -8.55 0.38 2.80
C MET A 66 -7.98 1.59 3.53
N ASN A 67 -7.01 2.25 2.91
CA ASN A 67 -6.43 3.50 3.36
C ASN A 67 -6.47 4.51 2.20
N PRO A 68 -7.65 5.12 1.93
CA PRO A 68 -7.79 6.09 0.86
C PRO A 68 -7.04 7.38 1.21
N ILE A 69 -6.43 8.00 0.19
CA ILE A 69 -5.82 9.33 0.32
C ILE A 69 -6.92 10.37 0.09
N ASP A 70 -7.09 11.28 1.04
CA ASP A 70 -7.92 12.47 0.86
C ASP A 70 -7.03 13.64 0.42
N LEU A 71 -7.12 14.02 -0.86
CA LEU A 71 -6.31 15.11 -1.42
C LEU A 71 -6.59 16.46 -0.74
N ASN A 72 -7.70 16.63 -0.02
CA ASN A 72 -7.99 17.87 0.70
C ASN A 72 -7.17 18.01 1.99
N LEU A 73 -6.62 16.91 2.51
CA LEU A 73 -5.74 16.88 3.69
C LEU A 73 -4.26 16.97 3.29
N GLU A 74 -3.96 16.80 2.01
CA GLU A 74 -2.61 16.87 1.47
C GLU A 74 -2.13 18.32 1.27
N PRO A 75 -0.82 18.56 1.11
CA PRO A 75 -0.27 19.89 0.91
C PRO A 75 -0.96 20.63 -0.25
N SER A 76 -1.32 21.89 -0.01
CA SER A 76 -2.06 22.72 -0.97
C SER A 76 -1.36 22.91 -2.32
N ILE A 77 -0.05 22.63 -2.40
CA ILE A 77 0.71 22.59 -3.65
C ILE A 77 0.11 21.61 -4.67
N LEU A 78 -0.52 20.52 -4.23
CA LEU A 78 -1.21 19.57 -5.11
C LEU A 78 -2.46 20.17 -5.76
N ALA A 79 -3.06 21.19 -5.15
CA ALA A 79 -4.21 21.89 -5.70
C ALA A 79 -3.82 23.06 -6.63
N GLN A 80 -2.54 23.44 -6.66
CA GLN A 80 -2.03 24.55 -7.47
C GLN A 80 -1.55 24.06 -8.85
N PRO A 81 -1.52 24.95 -9.87
CA PRO A 81 -0.98 24.62 -11.17
C PRO A 81 0.44 24.06 -11.08
N PHE A 82 0.64 22.88 -11.66
CA PHE A 82 1.94 22.25 -11.69
C PHE A 82 2.72 22.73 -12.92
N HIS A 83 4.00 23.06 -12.73
CA HIS A 83 4.89 23.51 -13.79
C HIS A 83 6.17 22.67 -13.80
N CYS A 84 6.54 22.16 -14.96
CA CYS A 84 7.76 21.41 -15.16
C CYS A 84 8.47 21.87 -16.44
N GLU A 85 9.78 21.97 -16.37
CA GLU A 85 10.65 22.27 -17.50
C GLU A 85 11.73 21.19 -17.59
N ILE A 86 11.83 20.58 -18.76
CA ILE A 86 12.79 19.51 -19.04
C ILE A 86 13.62 19.95 -20.23
N GLU A 87 14.94 19.98 -20.04
CA GLU A 87 15.90 20.20 -21.11
C GLU A 87 16.57 18.89 -21.51
N HIS A 88 16.56 18.59 -22.81
CA HIS A 88 17.22 17.43 -23.37
C HIS A 88 18.31 17.87 -24.35
N LYS A 89 19.58 17.64 -23.99
CA LYS A 89 20.74 17.91 -24.86
C LYS A 89 20.92 16.76 -25.84
N LEU A 90 21.00 17.09 -27.13
CA LEU A 90 21.21 16.12 -28.21
C LEU A 90 22.67 16.12 -28.66
N GLY A 91 23.23 14.94 -28.91
CA GLY A 91 24.61 14.74 -29.39
C GLY A 91 25.54 14.07 -28.38
N LEU A 92 26.79 13.88 -28.78
CA LEU A 92 27.88 13.35 -27.94
C LEU A 92 28.48 14.48 -27.09
N THR A 93 29.18 14.12 -26.01
CA THR A 93 29.78 15.07 -25.05
C THR A 93 30.69 16.13 -25.69
N CYS A 94 31.30 15.84 -26.84
CA CYS A 94 32.17 16.75 -27.60
C CYS A 94 31.51 17.41 -28.82
N LEU A 95 30.32 16.96 -29.24
CA LEU A 95 29.63 17.40 -30.46
C LEU A 95 28.14 17.58 -30.17
N THR A 96 27.79 18.71 -29.55
CA THR A 96 26.39 19.02 -29.25
C THR A 96 25.64 19.40 -30.53
N GLN A 97 24.46 18.81 -30.74
CA GLN A 97 23.56 19.12 -31.85
C GLN A 97 22.50 20.17 -31.46
N GLY A 98 22.64 20.77 -30.27
CA GLY A 98 21.70 21.67 -29.63
C GLY A 98 20.82 20.96 -28.62
N LEU A 99 19.75 21.62 -28.17
CA LEU A 99 18.88 21.10 -27.12
C LEU A 99 17.41 21.27 -27.47
N VAL A 100 16.57 20.46 -26.85
CA VAL A 100 15.12 20.58 -26.89
C VAL A 100 14.63 20.91 -25.49
N VAL A 101 13.90 22.02 -25.35
CA VAL A 101 13.24 22.40 -24.09
C VAL A 101 11.77 22.03 -24.18
N CYS A 102 11.26 21.31 -23.19
CA CYS A 102 9.83 21.05 -23.04
C CYS A 102 9.34 21.67 -21.74
N LYS A 103 8.42 22.63 -21.84
CA LYS A 103 7.71 23.21 -20.70
C LYS A 103 6.31 22.62 -20.64
N VAL A 104 5.97 21.97 -19.53
CA VAL A 104 4.66 21.37 -19.28
C VAL A 104 3.99 22.12 -18.13
N ARG A 105 2.70 22.38 -18.27
CA ARG A 105 1.84 22.91 -17.23
C ARG A 105 0.60 22.05 -17.10
N LEU A 106 0.20 21.79 -15.86
CA LEU A 106 -1.07 21.18 -15.52
C LEU A 106 -1.90 22.17 -14.70
N ASP A 107 -3.22 22.00 -14.69
CA ASP A 107 -4.13 22.83 -13.90
C ASP A 107 -3.96 22.59 -12.40
N ARG A 108 -3.57 21.36 -12.03
CA ARG A 108 -3.25 20.97 -10.66
C ARG A 108 -2.20 19.84 -10.58
N GLY A 109 -1.62 19.65 -9.40
CA GLY A 109 -0.59 18.63 -9.13
C GLY A 109 -1.13 17.27 -8.68
N GLY A 110 -2.34 17.20 -8.13
CA GLY A 110 -3.00 15.96 -7.70
C GLY A 110 -4.39 15.81 -8.31
N TYR A 111 -4.80 14.58 -8.58
CA TYR A 111 -6.11 14.25 -9.17
C TYR A 111 -6.68 13.01 -8.51
N VAL A 112 -8.01 12.91 -8.45
CA VAL A 112 -8.69 11.66 -8.07
C VAL A 112 -9.14 10.89 -9.31
N PRO A 113 -9.33 9.55 -9.21
CA PRO A 113 -9.84 8.76 -10.32
C PRO A 113 -11.17 9.32 -10.87
N GLY A 114 -11.25 9.48 -12.19
CA GLY A 114 -12.41 10.03 -12.89
C GLY A 114 -12.28 11.50 -13.29
N GLU A 115 -11.30 12.23 -12.77
CA GLU A 115 -11.02 13.61 -13.20
C GLU A 115 -10.30 13.67 -14.56
N THR A 116 -10.52 14.78 -15.28
CA THR A 116 -9.81 15.08 -16.52
C THR A 116 -8.56 15.89 -16.22
N ILE A 117 -7.40 15.44 -16.73
CA ILE A 117 -6.11 16.12 -16.56
C ILE A 117 -5.90 17.07 -17.75
N SER A 118 -5.82 18.39 -17.49
CA SER A 118 -5.56 19.37 -18.55
C SER A 118 -4.05 19.59 -18.72
N ILE A 119 -3.53 19.31 -19.92
CA ILE A 119 -2.09 19.39 -20.22
C ILE A 119 -1.81 20.52 -21.21
N TRP A 120 -1.03 21.51 -20.78
CA TRP A 120 -0.44 22.51 -21.67
C TRP A 120 1.06 22.22 -21.84
N ALA A 121 1.51 22.00 -23.07
CA ALA A 121 2.91 21.73 -23.35
C ALA A 121 3.45 22.69 -24.42
N ARG A 122 4.64 23.23 -24.19
CA ARG A 122 5.40 24.03 -25.17
C ARG A 122 6.75 23.38 -25.40
N VAL A 123 7.01 23.02 -26.65
CA VAL A 123 8.29 22.45 -27.07
C VAL A 123 9.06 23.49 -27.87
N GLN A 124 10.29 23.77 -27.47
CA GLN A 124 11.21 24.68 -28.15
C GLN A 124 12.40 23.86 -28.66
N ASN A 125 12.51 23.75 -29.98
CA ASN A 125 13.60 23.03 -30.62
C ASN A 125 14.76 24.01 -30.91
N HIS A 126 15.76 24.02 -30.04
CA HIS A 126 17.02 24.73 -30.27
C HIS A 126 18.11 23.79 -30.78
N SER A 127 17.70 22.69 -31.44
CA SER A 127 18.59 21.70 -32.02
C SER A 127 18.53 21.71 -33.54
N ARG A 128 19.50 21.04 -34.15
CA ARG A 128 19.57 20.80 -35.60
C ARG A 128 18.76 19.58 -36.03
N VAL A 129 18.09 18.89 -35.11
CA VAL A 129 17.34 17.65 -35.35
C VAL A 129 15.85 17.95 -35.43
N THR A 130 15.17 17.45 -36.47
CA THR A 130 13.72 17.59 -36.62
C THR A 130 12.96 16.71 -35.63
N ILE A 131 12.03 17.30 -34.87
CA ILE A 131 11.12 16.56 -33.99
C ILE A 131 10.01 15.94 -34.84
N LYS A 132 9.96 14.60 -34.89
CA LYS A 132 8.98 13.86 -35.71
C LYS A 132 7.63 13.68 -35.02
N LYS A 133 7.61 13.50 -33.70
CA LYS A 133 6.40 13.22 -32.91
C LYS A 133 6.58 13.66 -31.46
N THR A 134 5.47 14.04 -30.83
CA THR A 134 5.36 14.28 -29.39
C THR A 134 4.29 13.36 -28.82
N LYS A 135 4.49 12.83 -27.60
CA LYS A 135 3.54 11.96 -26.90
C LYS A 135 3.46 12.38 -25.44
N ALA A 136 2.25 12.41 -24.89
CA ALA A 136 2.01 12.46 -23.46
C ALA A 136 1.46 11.10 -22.99
N CYS A 137 1.94 10.61 -21.85
CA CYS A 137 1.50 9.36 -21.26
C CYS A 137 1.31 9.57 -19.76
N LEU A 138 0.22 9.04 -19.20
CA LEU A 138 0.10 8.82 -17.77
C LEU A 138 0.70 7.44 -17.47
N THR A 139 1.69 7.40 -16.57
CA THR A 139 2.37 6.16 -16.18
C THR A 139 2.21 5.93 -14.69
N GLU A 140 1.76 4.74 -14.32
CA GLU A 140 1.75 4.28 -12.94
C GLU A 140 3.17 3.84 -12.55
N ILE A 141 3.67 4.32 -11.40
CA ILE A 141 4.96 3.91 -10.84
C ILE A 141 4.69 3.19 -9.52
N LEU A 142 5.08 1.91 -9.46
CA LEU A 142 5.00 1.10 -8.24
C LEU A 142 6.38 1.07 -7.57
N PHE A 143 6.48 1.58 -6.34
CA PHE A 143 7.68 1.41 -5.51
C PHE A 143 7.53 0.15 -4.66
N ASN A 144 8.40 -0.84 -4.87
CA ASN A 144 8.42 -2.06 -4.06
C ASN A 144 8.98 -1.75 -2.68
N ILE A 145 8.12 -1.43 -1.73
CA ILE A 145 8.51 -1.39 -0.32
C ILE A 145 8.27 -2.79 0.24
N CYS A 146 9.34 -3.57 0.43
CA CYS A 146 9.26 -4.84 1.15
C CYS A 146 9.04 -4.53 2.64
N LEU A 147 7.78 -4.32 3.03
CA LEU A 147 7.39 -4.22 4.44
C LEU A 147 7.15 -5.63 4.97
N ASP A 148 8.17 -6.22 5.59
CA ASP A 148 7.98 -7.39 6.43
C ASP A 148 7.25 -6.96 7.72
N VAL A 149 5.92 -6.86 7.64
CA VAL A 149 5.08 -6.54 8.79
C VAL A 149 5.14 -7.74 9.72
N LYS A 150 6.00 -7.63 10.75
CA LYS A 150 6.15 -8.62 11.82
C LYS A 150 4.77 -9.06 12.31
N LEU A 151 4.45 -10.33 12.06
CA LEU A 151 3.26 -11.02 12.56
C LEU A 151 3.11 -10.77 14.06
N PHE A 152 2.06 -10.04 14.46
CA PHE A 152 1.71 -9.91 15.86
C PHE A 152 1.15 -11.26 16.36
N LYS A 153 2.04 -12.09 16.90
CA LYS A 153 1.67 -13.40 17.45
C LYS A 153 1.06 -13.22 18.84
N ARG A 154 -0.26 -13.06 18.92
CA ARG A 154 -0.99 -13.07 20.21
C ARG A 154 -1.46 -14.49 20.52
N ARG A 155 -0.97 -15.08 21.61
CA ARG A 155 -1.48 -16.35 22.15
C ARG A 155 -2.78 -16.05 22.89
N LEU A 156 -3.90 -16.63 22.46
CA LEU A 156 -5.19 -16.46 23.12
C LEU A 156 -5.21 -17.27 24.42
N GLY A 157 -5.54 -16.61 25.53
CA GLY A 157 -5.69 -17.20 26.85
C GLY A 157 -6.80 -16.54 27.65
N ASN A 158 -7.61 -17.40 28.28
CA ASN A 158 -8.73 -17.21 29.22
C ASN A 158 -10.11 -16.81 28.70
N CYS A 159 -11.05 -17.75 28.85
CA CYS A 159 -12.45 -17.51 29.20
C CYS A 159 -12.53 -17.48 30.74
N GLN A 160 -12.89 -16.34 31.34
CA GLN A 160 -13.34 -16.31 32.72
C GLN A 160 -14.85 -16.55 32.73
N ARG A 161 -15.26 -17.65 33.37
CA ARG A 161 -16.57 -17.83 34.02
C ARG A 161 -17.78 -17.30 33.22
N CYS A 162 -18.40 -18.17 32.42
CA CYS A 162 -19.83 -18.03 32.18
C CYS A 162 -20.55 -18.53 33.45
N HIS A 163 -20.94 -17.59 34.33
CA HIS A 163 -22.00 -17.86 35.27
C HIS A 163 -23.26 -18.20 34.47
N GLY A 164 -23.90 -19.31 34.84
CA GLY A 164 -25.16 -19.73 34.25
C GLY A 164 -26.22 -18.64 34.39
N VAL A 165 -27.04 -18.52 33.37
CA VAL A 165 -28.40 -17.99 33.51
C VAL A 165 -29.30 -18.92 32.70
N VAL A 166 -30.34 -19.37 33.40
CA VAL A 166 -31.48 -20.16 32.93
C VAL A 166 -32.18 -19.45 31.77
#